data_AF-A0A521LT82-F1
#
_entry.id   AF-A0A521LT82-F1
#
_cell.length_a   1.000
_cell.length_b   1.000
_cell.length_c   1.000
_cell.angle_alpha   90.00
_cell.angle_beta   90.00
_cell.angle_gamma   90.00
#
_symmetry.space_group_name_H-M   'P 1'
#
loop_
_entity.id
_entity.type
_entity.pdbx_description
1 polymer ?
#
loop_
_entity_poly.entity_id
_entity_poly.type
_entity_poly.pdbx_seq_one_letter_code
_entity_poly.pdbx_strand_id
1 'polypeptide(L)'
;MPAANADKPLVTPPASAPASAAPLPTEMAPAPQPPAPTMAEAAIRAEQAPASDPRKLDQLARIEDKTARIEEKFARYEAVLTRAEASLERSAHKVDAAAGTMDFAAIRGEVAALRARIDSTPRVGTLFMTAIVTAVLSVALTVLVLRFGVPGLFGSLLVR
;
A
#
# COMPACT_ATOMS: atom_id res chain seq x y z
N MET A 1 34.18 25.10 -28.14
CA MET A 1 33.93 25.87 -26.90
C MET A 1 32.43 26.09 -26.72
N PRO A 2 31.90 26.07 -25.49
CA PRO A 2 30.95 25.02 -25.06
C PRO A 2 29.54 25.50 -24.62
N ALA A 3 28.69 24.48 -24.37
CA ALA A 3 27.53 24.42 -23.46
C ALA A 3 26.22 25.11 -23.93
N ALA A 4 25.00 24.62 -23.64
CA ALA A 4 24.57 23.67 -22.64
C ALA A 4 23.24 22.98 -23.04
N ASN A 5 23.08 21.76 -22.52
CA ASN A 5 21.97 20.83 -22.70
C ASN A 5 20.67 21.33 -22.06
N ALA A 6 19.52 21.05 -22.70
CA ALA A 6 18.20 21.08 -22.06
C ALA A 6 17.55 19.69 -22.23
N ASP A 7 18.17 18.71 -21.58
CA ASP A 7 17.61 17.38 -21.37
C ASP A 7 16.43 17.50 -20.39
N LYS A 8 15.27 17.02 -20.80
CA LYS A 8 14.13 16.78 -19.91
C LYS A 8 14.55 15.75 -18.87
N PRO A 9 14.31 15.92 -17.56
CA PRO A 9 14.54 14.85 -16.62
C PRO A 9 13.51 13.76 -16.88
N LEU A 10 13.98 12.66 -17.48
CA LEU A 10 13.34 11.37 -17.46
C LEU A 10 13.19 11.00 -15.97
N VAL A 11 11.96 11.05 -15.45
CA VAL A 11 11.65 10.51 -14.13
C VAL A 11 11.69 8.99 -14.25
N THR A 12 12.87 8.43 -14.07
CA THR A 12 13.08 7.00 -13.86
C THR A 12 12.41 6.62 -12.54
N PRO A 13 11.53 5.61 -12.48
CA PRO A 13 11.10 5.08 -11.18
C PRO A 13 12.33 4.56 -10.43
N PRO A 14 12.46 4.79 -9.11
CA PRO A 14 13.55 4.20 -8.36
C PRO A 14 13.45 2.68 -8.45
N ALA A 15 14.52 2.06 -8.93
CA ALA A 15 14.72 0.63 -8.90
C ALA A 15 14.58 0.14 -7.45
N SER A 16 13.76 -0.89 -7.27
CA SER A 16 13.58 -1.60 -6.00
C SER A 16 14.93 -2.13 -5.51
N ALA A 17 15.50 -1.48 -4.49
CA ALA A 17 16.56 -2.07 -3.69
C ALA A 17 15.98 -3.23 -2.86
N PRO A 18 16.75 -4.30 -2.60
CA PRO A 18 16.26 -5.42 -1.80
C PRO A 18 15.92 -4.92 -0.40
N ALA A 19 14.76 -5.35 0.09
CA ALA A 19 14.33 -5.14 1.46
C ALA A 19 15.46 -5.61 2.39
N SER A 20 16.03 -4.67 3.16
CA SER A 20 16.83 -5.02 4.32
C SER A 20 15.93 -5.86 5.21
N ALA A 21 16.28 -7.14 5.38
CA ALA A 21 15.58 -8.04 6.27
C ALA A 21 15.45 -7.38 7.65
N ALA A 22 14.23 -7.11 8.06
CA ALA A 22 13.95 -6.74 9.44
C ALA A 22 14.48 -7.88 10.34
N PRO A 23 15.20 -7.59 11.43
CA PRO A 23 15.58 -8.62 12.37
C PRO A 23 14.30 -9.26 12.92
N LEU A 24 14.24 -10.59 12.83
CA LEU A 24 13.23 -11.42 13.49
C LEU A 24 13.11 -11.02 14.96
N PRO A 25 11.92 -11.06 15.58
CA PRO A 25 11.80 -10.84 17.02
C PRO A 25 12.67 -11.88 17.73
N THR A 26 13.76 -11.42 18.33
CA THR A 26 14.53 -12.23 19.25
C THR A 26 13.64 -12.48 20.46
N GLU A 27 13.34 -13.74 20.72
CA GLU A 27 12.71 -14.18 21.95
C GLU A 27 13.53 -13.63 23.13
N MET A 28 12.99 -12.63 23.82
CA MET A 28 13.61 -12.05 25.00
C MET A 28 13.63 -13.11 26.10
N ALA A 29 14.81 -13.66 26.37
CA ALA A 29 15.07 -14.32 27.64
C ALA A 29 14.69 -13.35 28.79
N PRO A 30 14.06 -13.83 29.88
CA PRO A 30 13.70 -12.97 31.01
C PRO A 30 14.94 -12.24 31.54
N ALA A 31 14.87 -10.90 31.52
CA ALA A 31 15.88 -10.07 32.17
C ALA A 31 15.89 -10.36 33.68
N PRO A 32 17.05 -10.37 34.37
CA PRO A 32 17.11 -10.46 35.81
C PRO A 32 16.33 -9.30 36.44
N GLN A 33 15.26 -9.61 37.17
CA GLN A 33 14.57 -8.59 37.97
C GLN A 33 15.53 -8.10 39.07
N PRO A 34 15.71 -6.78 39.27
CA PRO A 34 16.42 -6.29 40.44
C PRO A 34 15.68 -6.74 41.70
N PRO A 35 16.39 -7.12 42.77
CA PRO A 35 15.75 -7.57 44.01
C PRO A 35 14.85 -6.46 44.55
N ALA A 36 13.63 -6.84 44.95
CA ALA A 36 12.73 -5.93 45.64
C ALA A 36 13.39 -5.46 46.96
N PRO A 37 13.34 -4.15 47.28
CA PRO A 37 13.94 -3.65 48.50
C PRO A 37 13.30 -4.32 49.70
N THR A 38 14.13 -4.83 50.61
CA THR A 38 13.64 -5.50 51.81
C THR A 38 12.98 -4.48 52.74
N MET A 39 12.04 -4.91 53.59
CA MET A 39 11.38 -4.01 54.56
C MET A 39 12.39 -3.31 55.50
N ALA A 40 13.59 -3.87 55.67
CA ALA A 40 14.70 -3.24 56.38
C ALA A 40 15.29 -2.03 55.63
N GLU A 41 15.43 -2.09 54.30
CA GLU A 41 15.87 -0.93 53.49
C GLU A 41 14.79 0.17 53.40
N ALA A 42 13.51 -0.23 53.39
CA ALA A 42 12.40 0.72 53.45
C ALA A 42 12.34 1.45 54.81
N ALA A 43 12.64 0.75 55.91
CA ALA A 43 12.73 1.34 57.24
C ALA A 43 13.92 2.30 57.38
N ILE A 44 15.10 1.95 56.86
CA ILE A 44 16.27 2.84 56.85
C ILE A 44 16.02 4.11 55.99
N ARG A 45 15.26 3.98 54.89
CA ARG A 45 14.85 5.11 54.04
C ARG A 45 13.74 5.96 54.68
N ALA A 46 12.87 5.39 55.51
CA ALA A 46 11.86 6.11 56.27
C ALA A 46 12.45 6.84 57.50
N GLU A 47 13.49 6.29 58.11
CA GLU A 47 14.27 6.93 59.20
C GLU A 47 15.12 8.12 58.67
N GLN A 48 15.40 8.16 57.36
CA GLN A 48 15.92 9.34 56.66
C GLN A 48 14.81 10.36 56.35
N ALA A 49 14.02 10.71 57.35
CA ALA A 49 13.28 11.97 57.30
C ALA A 49 14.17 13.05 57.95
N PRO A 50 14.92 13.87 57.18
CA PRO A 50 15.49 15.04 57.81
C PRO A 50 14.36 16.05 57.99
N ALA A 51 14.10 16.37 59.25
CA ALA A 51 13.44 17.59 59.68
C ALA A 51 14.12 18.78 58.98
N SER A 52 13.32 19.63 58.33
CA SER A 52 13.70 20.96 57.81
C SER A 52 15.11 21.06 57.20
N ASP A 53 15.40 20.22 56.20
CA ASP A 53 16.64 20.31 55.43
C ASP A 53 16.44 21.31 54.26
N PRO A 54 17.23 22.39 54.14
CA PRO A 54 17.13 23.34 53.03
C PRO A 54 17.25 22.67 51.64
N ARG A 55 17.84 21.47 51.57
CA ARG A 55 17.90 20.66 50.35
C ARG A 55 16.55 20.10 49.91
N LYS A 56 15.60 19.90 50.83
CA LYS A 56 14.23 19.47 50.50
C LYS A 56 13.41 20.62 49.90
N LEU A 57 13.67 21.86 50.32
CA LEU A 57 13.07 23.05 49.69
C LEU A 57 13.59 23.22 48.26
N ASP A 58 14.87 22.94 48.00
CA ASP A 58 15.41 22.89 46.62
C ASP A 58 14.80 21.75 45.79
N GLN A 59 14.53 20.59 46.39
CA GLN A 59 13.81 19.50 45.70
C GLN A 59 12.36 19.88 45.39
N LEU A 60 11.66 20.54 46.31
CA LEU A 60 10.31 21.03 46.09
C LEU A 60 10.28 22.10 44.99
N ALA A 61 11.23 23.03 44.97
CA ALA A 61 11.37 24.01 43.90
C ALA A 61 11.64 23.36 42.54
N ARG A 62 12.51 22.33 42.48
CA ARG A 62 12.75 21.55 41.25
C ARG A 62 11.55 20.72 40.82
N ILE A 63 10.71 20.29 41.77
CA ILE A 63 9.45 19.60 41.48
C ILE A 63 8.46 20.61 40.92
N GLU A 64 8.32 21.78 41.52
CA GLU A 64 7.45 22.88 41.04
C GLU A 64 7.80 23.30 39.61
N ASP A 65 9.08 23.53 39.32
CA ASP A 65 9.57 23.85 37.97
C ASP A 65 9.28 22.75 36.95
N LYS A 66 9.38 21.47 37.36
CA LYS A 66 9.04 20.34 36.48
C LYS A 66 7.54 20.24 36.25
N THR A 67 6.72 20.46 37.28
CA THR A 67 5.27 20.44 37.19
C THR A 67 4.75 21.56 36.29
N ALA A 68 5.32 22.77 36.39
CA ALA A 68 5.01 23.88 35.49
C ALA A 68 5.34 23.57 34.02
N ARG A 69 6.49 22.92 33.75
CA ARG A 69 6.84 22.46 32.39
C ARG A 69 5.96 21.33 31.88
N ILE A 70 5.44 20.50 32.79
CA ILE A 70 4.50 19.43 32.45
C ILE A 70 3.14 20.05 32.09
N GLU A 71 2.65 21.02 32.87
CA GLU A 71 1.42 21.76 32.61
C GLU A 71 1.47 22.51 31.26
N GLU A 72 2.58 23.19 30.97
CA GLU A 72 2.78 23.85 29.66
C GLU A 72 2.74 22.85 28.49
N LYS A 73 3.34 21.68 28.67
CA LYS A 73 3.30 20.62 27.66
C LYS A 73 1.89 20.06 27.51
N PHE A 74 1.13 19.87 28.60
CA PHE A 74 -0.25 19.42 28.53
C PHE A 74 -1.14 20.42 27.79
N ALA A 75 -1.02 21.71 28.07
CA ALA A 75 -1.74 22.75 27.31
C ALA A 75 -1.41 22.71 25.80
N ARG A 76 -0.15 22.43 25.46
CA ARG A 76 0.29 22.27 24.06
C ARG A 76 -0.25 20.99 23.42
N TYR A 77 -0.36 19.89 24.17
CA TYR A 77 -0.93 18.63 23.69
C TYR A 77 -2.44 18.72 23.52
N GLU A 78 -3.15 19.40 24.41
CA GLU A 78 -4.59 19.66 24.26
C GLU A 78 -4.88 20.48 22.99
N ALA A 79 -4.09 21.52 22.73
CA ALA A 79 -4.21 22.29 21.49
C ALA A 79 -3.96 21.45 20.22
N VAL A 80 -3.04 20.47 20.27
CA VAL A 80 -2.79 19.55 19.15
C VAL A 80 -3.92 18.51 19.04
N LEU A 81 -4.45 18.01 20.15
CA LEU A 81 -5.59 17.08 20.17
C LEU A 81 -6.85 17.73 19.61
N THR A 82 -7.22 18.93 20.05
CA THR A 82 -8.37 19.66 19.49
C THR A 82 -8.20 19.94 18.00
N ARG A 83 -6.97 20.23 17.56
CA ARG A 83 -6.67 20.39 16.13
C ARG A 83 -6.76 19.07 15.35
N ALA A 84 -6.35 17.96 15.96
CA ALA A 84 -6.46 16.63 15.38
C ALA A 84 -7.93 16.18 15.29
N GLU A 85 -8.74 16.42 16.32
CA GLU A 85 -10.19 16.19 16.33
C GLU A 85 -10.89 16.99 15.24
N ALA A 86 -10.60 18.30 15.12
CA ALA A 86 -11.14 19.13 14.05
C ALA A 86 -10.72 18.66 12.64
N SER A 87 -9.51 18.08 12.51
CA SER A 87 -9.05 17.48 11.25
C SER A 87 -9.73 16.15 10.97
N LEU A 88 -9.99 15.36 12.01
CA LEU A 88 -10.66 14.06 11.93
C LEU A 88 -12.14 14.23 11.56
N GLU A 89 -12.86 15.14 12.22
CA GLU A 89 -14.26 15.45 11.93
C GLU A 89 -14.41 15.93 10.48
N ARG A 90 -13.52 16.81 10.02
CA ARG A 90 -13.50 17.27 8.62
C ARG A 90 -13.18 16.13 7.64
N SER A 91 -12.38 15.15 8.04
CA SER A 91 -12.06 13.98 7.21
C SER A 91 -13.21 12.98 7.19
N ALA A 92 -13.88 12.78 8.32
CA ALA A 92 -15.07 11.94 8.44
C ALA A 92 -16.21 12.48 7.56
N HIS A 93 -16.47 13.79 7.58
CA HIS A 93 -17.47 14.40 6.69
C HIS A 93 -17.11 14.27 5.21
N LYS A 94 -15.83 14.36 4.86
CA LYS A 94 -15.38 14.14 3.47
C LYS A 94 -15.54 12.67 3.05
N VAL A 95 -15.25 11.73 3.94
CA VAL A 95 -15.43 10.30 3.70
C VAL A 95 -16.91 9.94 3.60
N ASP A 96 -17.75 10.49 4.46
CA ASP A 96 -19.21 10.26 4.45
C ASP A 96 -19.86 10.84 3.17
N ALA A 97 -19.45 12.04 2.76
CA ALA A 97 -19.87 12.62 1.48
C ALA A 97 -19.36 11.80 0.28
N ALA A 98 -18.13 11.27 0.34
CA ALA A 98 -17.59 10.39 -0.70
C ALA A 98 -18.30 9.03 -0.73
N ALA A 99 -18.63 8.45 0.42
CA ALA A 99 -19.35 7.18 0.52
C ALA A 99 -20.82 7.33 0.09
N GLY A 100 -21.46 8.47 0.40
CA GLY A 100 -22.81 8.79 -0.05
C GLY A 100 -22.93 9.13 -1.53
N THR A 101 -21.84 9.57 -2.18
CA THR A 101 -21.81 9.87 -3.62
C THR A 101 -21.21 8.75 -4.48
N MET A 102 -20.52 7.78 -3.88
CA MET A 102 -20.02 6.60 -4.56
C MET A 102 -21.14 5.57 -4.67
N ASP A 103 -21.89 5.62 -5.78
CA ASP A 103 -22.98 4.69 -6.08
C ASP A 103 -22.44 3.28 -6.37
N PHE A 104 -22.13 2.55 -5.30
CA PHE A 104 -21.64 1.17 -5.35
C PHE A 104 -22.67 0.22 -5.99
N ALA A 105 -23.96 0.57 -5.98
CA ALA A 105 -25.01 -0.21 -6.61
C ALA A 105 -24.98 -0.03 -8.14
N ALA A 106 -24.82 1.21 -8.62
CA ALA A 106 -24.62 1.50 -10.04
C ALA A 106 -23.33 0.87 -10.58
N ILE A 107 -22.20 1.02 -9.87
CA ILE A 107 -20.92 0.40 -10.28
C ILE A 107 -21.05 -1.13 -10.37
N ARG A 108 -21.74 -1.76 -9.42
CA ARG A 108 -21.98 -3.21 -9.45
C ARG A 108 -22.86 -3.62 -10.63
N GLY A 109 -23.87 -2.82 -10.97
CA GLY A 109 -24.72 -3.02 -12.15
C GLY A 109 -23.95 -2.89 -13.46
N GLU A 110 -23.09 -1.86 -13.57
CA GLU A 110 -22.24 -1.65 -14.74
C GLU A 110 -21.20 -2.75 -14.92
N VAL A 111 -20.58 -3.22 -13.83
CA VAL A 111 -19.64 -4.34 -13.87
C VAL A 111 -20.35 -5.65 -14.29
N ALA A 112 -21.57 -5.89 -13.79
CA ALA A 112 -22.36 -7.05 -14.21
C ALA A 112 -22.75 -6.98 -15.68
N ALA A 113 -23.16 -5.80 -16.18
CA ALA A 113 -23.47 -5.58 -17.58
C ALA A 113 -22.24 -5.73 -18.49
N LEU A 114 -21.08 -5.23 -18.05
CA LEU A 114 -19.82 -5.39 -18.76
C LEU A 114 -19.42 -6.87 -18.83
N ARG A 115 -19.57 -7.60 -17.73
CA ARG A 115 -19.28 -9.03 -17.69
C ARG A 115 -20.20 -9.84 -18.58
N ALA A 116 -21.49 -9.51 -18.65
CA ALA A 116 -22.42 -10.13 -19.58
C ALA A 116 -22.01 -9.90 -21.05
N ARG A 117 -21.51 -8.70 -21.39
CA ARG A 117 -21.00 -8.41 -22.74
C ARG A 117 -19.72 -9.19 -23.06
N ILE A 118 -18.81 -9.29 -22.11
CA ILE A 118 -17.57 -10.09 -22.25
C ILE A 118 -17.93 -11.58 -22.42
N ASP A 119 -18.86 -12.10 -21.63
CA ASP A 119 -19.31 -13.50 -21.75
C ASP A 119 -20.08 -13.77 -23.06
N SER A 120 -20.75 -12.75 -23.61
CA SER A 120 -21.40 -12.85 -24.94
C SER A 120 -20.41 -12.83 -26.11
N THR A 121 -19.17 -12.40 -25.88
CA THR A 121 -18.12 -12.40 -26.90
C THR A 121 -17.64 -13.85 -27.10
N PRO A 122 -17.46 -14.33 -28.35
CA PRO A 122 -16.94 -15.67 -28.60
C PRO A 122 -15.66 -15.90 -27.79
N ARG A 123 -15.69 -16.91 -26.91
CA ARG A 123 -14.58 -17.23 -26.00
C ARG A 123 -13.30 -17.40 -26.80
N VAL A 124 -12.15 -17.05 -26.22
CA VAL A 124 -10.83 -17.23 -26.84
C VAL A 124 -10.66 -18.64 -27.44
N GLY A 125 -11.16 -19.67 -26.75
CA GLY A 125 -11.15 -21.05 -27.26
C GLY A 125 -11.93 -21.26 -28.57
N THR A 126 -13.05 -20.57 -28.80
CA THR A 126 -13.79 -20.67 -30.07
C THR A 126 -13.02 -20.00 -31.20
N LEU A 127 -12.39 -18.84 -30.97
CA LEU A 127 -11.49 -18.21 -31.94
C LEU A 127 -10.35 -19.15 -32.32
N PHE A 128 -9.69 -19.78 -31.35
CA PHE A 128 -8.66 -20.78 -31.61
C PHE A 128 -9.18 -21.96 -32.42
N MET A 129 -10.34 -22.51 -32.08
CA MET A 129 -10.93 -23.62 -32.85
C MET A 129 -11.25 -23.20 -34.29
N THR A 130 -11.85 -22.03 -34.49
CA THR A 130 -12.12 -21.53 -35.86
C THR A 130 -10.84 -21.31 -36.65
N ALA A 131 -9.79 -20.79 -36.02
CA ALA A 131 -8.49 -20.58 -36.67
C ALA A 131 -7.83 -21.91 -37.06
N ILE A 132 -7.85 -22.92 -36.19
CA ILE A 132 -7.32 -24.25 -36.48
C ILE A 132 -8.09 -24.90 -37.62
N VAL A 133 -9.42 -24.91 -37.55
CA VAL A 133 -10.28 -25.48 -38.59
C VAL A 133 -10.00 -24.80 -39.93
N THR A 134 -9.96 -23.47 -39.95
CA THR A 134 -9.67 -22.69 -41.16
C THR A 134 -8.29 -23.02 -41.70
N ALA A 135 -7.26 -23.06 -40.85
CA ALA A 135 -5.90 -23.38 -41.25
C ALA A 135 -5.81 -24.78 -41.89
N VAL A 136 -6.42 -25.80 -41.28
CA VAL A 136 -6.47 -27.16 -41.83
C VAL A 136 -7.21 -27.18 -43.16
N LEU A 137 -8.36 -26.49 -43.26
CA LEU A 137 -9.15 -26.41 -44.49
C LEU A 137 -8.34 -25.76 -45.62
N SER A 138 -7.66 -24.64 -45.32
CA SER A 138 -6.81 -23.92 -46.28
C SER A 138 -5.63 -24.78 -46.73
N VAL A 139 -4.96 -25.49 -45.82
CA VAL A 139 -3.86 -26.39 -46.19
C VAL A 139 -4.36 -27.54 -47.05
N ALA A 140 -5.48 -28.17 -46.68
CA ALA A 140 -6.09 -29.24 -47.46
C ALA A 140 -6.47 -28.77 -48.87
N LEU A 141 -7.07 -27.57 -48.99
CA LEU A 141 -7.41 -26.97 -50.27
C LEU A 141 -6.15 -26.70 -51.11
N THR A 142 -5.10 -26.15 -50.49
CA THR A 142 -3.82 -25.88 -51.17
C THR A 142 -3.20 -27.19 -51.68
N VAL A 143 -3.21 -28.25 -50.86
CA VAL A 143 -2.74 -29.58 -51.27
C VAL A 143 -3.59 -30.14 -52.40
N LEU A 144 -4.92 -30.00 -52.35
CA LEU A 144 -5.81 -30.45 -53.43
C LEU A 144 -5.48 -29.74 -54.74
N VAL A 145 -5.30 -28.44 -54.71
CA VAL A 145 -4.92 -27.62 -55.87
C VAL A 145 -3.56 -28.03 -56.43
N LEU A 146 -2.55 -28.24 -55.58
CA LEU A 146 -1.22 -28.67 -56.00
C LEU A 146 -1.22 -30.11 -56.55
N ARG A 147 -2.03 -31.00 -55.95
CA ARG A 147 -2.00 -32.44 -56.24
C ARG A 147 -2.86 -32.84 -57.42
N PHE A 148 -4.03 -32.22 -57.57
CA PHE A 148 -5.01 -32.51 -58.62
C PHE A 148 -5.00 -31.46 -59.73
N GLY A 149 -4.31 -30.33 -59.54
CA GLY A 149 -4.39 -29.18 -60.43
C GLY A 149 -5.79 -28.57 -60.41
N VAL A 150 -5.93 -27.33 -60.89
CA VAL A 150 -7.24 -26.83 -61.29
C VAL A 150 -7.39 -27.16 -62.78
N PRO A 151 -8.18 -28.21 -63.15
CA PRO A 151 -8.49 -28.45 -64.56
C PRO A 151 -9.30 -27.27 -65.09
N GLY A 152 -8.62 -26.34 -65.76
CA GLY A 152 -9.22 -25.13 -66.34
C GLY A 152 -8.44 -23.83 -66.13
N LEU A 153 -7.60 -23.70 -65.09
CA LEU A 153 -6.94 -22.41 -64.80
C LEU A 153 -5.74 -22.14 -65.71
N PHE A 154 -4.92 -23.16 -66.01
CA PHE A 154 -3.79 -23.04 -66.94
C PHE A 154 -4.20 -23.17 -68.42
N GLY A 155 -5.34 -23.82 -68.72
CA GLY A 155 -5.85 -23.94 -70.08
C GLY A 155 -6.44 -22.64 -70.63
N SER A 156 -7.04 -21.81 -69.77
CA SER A 156 -7.62 -20.51 -70.17
C SER A 156 -6.57 -19.40 -70.34
N LEU A 157 -5.39 -19.52 -69.73
CA LEU A 157 -4.34 -18.49 -69.78
C LEU A 157 -3.29 -18.73 -70.88
N LEU A 158 -3.24 -19.93 -71.47
CA LEU A 158 -2.36 -20.29 -72.58
C LEU A 158 -3.04 -20.27 -73.96
N VAL A 159 -4.35 -20.02 -74.01
CA VAL A 159 -5.08 -19.75 -75.26
C VAL A 159 -5.19 -18.24 -75.43
N ARG A 160 -4.11 -17.61 -75.88
CA ARG A 160 -4.16 -16.28 -76.48
C ARG A 160 -3.08 -16.13 -77.55
#